data_AF-A0A645JLS3-F1
#
_entry.id   AF-A0A645JLS3-F1
#
_cell.length_a   1.000
_cell.length_b   1.000
_cell.length_c   1.000
_cell.angle_alpha   90.00
_cell.angle_beta   90.00
_cell.angle_gamma   90.00
#
_symmetry.space_group_name_H-M   'P 1'
#
loop_
_entity.id
_entity.type
_entity.pdbx_description
1 polymer ?
#
loop_
_entity_poly.entity_id
_entity_poly.type
_entity_poly.pdbx_seq_one_letter_code
_entity_poly.pdbx_strand_id
1 'polypeptide(L)'
;MTPAELITAIVSSDAASISRAQGIGKKTAQRVILDLKDKIGNGDITNIFDIGSDIVLNAVPAGDERSEAVEALVSLGYSRSEALKAVSRVYIEGMNVQKLLSAALKEISKL
;
A
#
# COMPACT_ATOMS: atom_id res chain seq x y z
N MET A 1 6.87 -19.96 0.83
CA MET A 1 5.87 -18.89 0.97
C MET A 1 6.54 -17.74 1.70
N THR A 2 6.79 -16.65 1.00
CA THR A 2 7.34 -15.42 1.57
C THR A 2 6.22 -14.59 2.22
N PRO A 3 6.54 -13.57 3.06
CA PRO A 3 5.55 -12.66 3.61
C PRO A 3 4.71 -11.96 2.53
N ALA A 4 5.34 -11.50 1.44
CA ALA A 4 4.66 -10.87 0.30
C ALA A 4 3.69 -11.84 -0.41
N GLU A 5 4.10 -13.09 -0.60
CA GLU A 5 3.23 -14.13 -1.17
C GLU A 5 2.02 -14.42 -0.27
N LEU A 6 2.20 -14.41 1.06
CA LEU A 6 1.11 -14.60 2.01
C LEU A 6 0.10 -13.46 1.96
N ILE A 7 0.57 -12.21 1.92
CA ILE A 7 -0.31 -11.02 1.80
C ILE A 7 -1.12 -11.10 0.51
N THR A 8 -0.45 -11.45 -0.59
CA THR A 8 -1.09 -11.61 -1.90
C THR A 8 -2.15 -12.71 -1.86
N ALA A 9 -1.86 -13.85 -1.23
CA ALA A 9 -2.81 -14.94 -1.05
C ALA A 9 -4.02 -14.54 -0.19
N ILE A 10 -3.83 -13.69 0.83
CA ILE A 10 -4.92 -13.17 1.67
C ILE A 10 -5.81 -12.21 0.87
N VAL A 11 -5.23 -11.27 0.13
CA VAL A 11 -5.98 -10.27 -0.66
C VAL A 11 -6.77 -10.95 -1.78
N SER A 12 -6.17 -11.92 -2.46
CA SER A 12 -6.78 -12.71 -3.54
C SER A 12 -7.71 -13.84 -3.06
N SER A 13 -7.88 -14.01 -1.73
CA SER A 13 -8.66 -15.09 -1.13
C SER A 13 -8.18 -16.50 -1.54
N ASP A 14 -6.88 -16.68 -1.84
CA ASP A 14 -6.29 -17.96 -2.21
C ASP A 14 -6.06 -18.87 -1.00
N ALA A 15 -7.15 -19.48 -0.54
CA ALA A 15 -7.12 -20.45 0.56
C ALA A 15 -6.31 -21.71 0.22
N ALA A 16 -6.15 -22.05 -1.07
CA ALA A 16 -5.41 -23.23 -1.48
C ALA A 16 -3.92 -23.06 -1.18
N SER A 17 -3.34 -21.90 -1.53
CA SER A 17 -1.95 -21.59 -1.24
C SER A 17 -1.65 -21.54 0.27
N ILE A 18 -2.55 -20.96 1.07
CA ILE A 18 -2.40 -20.91 2.54
C ILE A 18 -2.54 -22.32 3.16
N SER A 19 -3.41 -23.17 2.63
CA SER A 19 -3.62 -24.54 3.12
C SER A 19 -2.48 -25.51 2.80
N ARG A 20 -1.47 -25.09 2.03
CA ARG A 20 -0.25 -25.89 1.80
C ARG A 20 0.68 -25.90 3.02
N ALA A 21 0.48 -24.99 3.97
CA ALA A 21 1.24 -24.96 5.22
C ALA A 21 0.88 -26.17 6.10
N GLN A 22 1.90 -26.79 6.71
CA GLN A 22 1.71 -27.96 7.56
C GLN A 22 0.79 -27.63 8.76
N GLY A 23 -0.31 -28.38 8.89
CA GLY A 23 -1.31 -28.16 9.95
C GLY A 23 -2.41 -27.15 9.63
N ILE A 24 -2.41 -26.51 8.44
CA ILE A 24 -3.46 -25.57 8.03
C ILE A 24 -4.41 -26.26 7.04
N GLY A 25 -5.61 -26.61 7.49
CA GLY A 25 -6.68 -27.09 6.61
C GLY A 25 -7.43 -25.97 5.88
N LYS A 26 -8.21 -26.30 4.84
CA LYS A 26 -9.00 -25.33 4.04
C LYS A 26 -9.88 -24.40 4.89
N LYS A 27 -10.54 -24.94 5.93
CA LYS A 27 -11.43 -24.17 6.81
C LYS A 27 -10.66 -23.17 7.67
N THR A 28 -9.49 -23.56 8.16
CA THR A 28 -8.58 -22.68 8.90
C THR A 28 -8.02 -21.60 7.99
N ALA A 29 -7.60 -21.96 6.76
CA ALA A 29 -7.12 -21.00 5.76
C ALA A 29 -8.17 -19.92 5.43
N GLN A 30 -9.44 -20.31 5.23
CA GLN A 30 -10.53 -19.37 4.97
C GLN A 30 -10.78 -18.42 6.16
N ARG A 31 -10.73 -18.92 7.39
CA ARG A 31 -10.88 -18.09 8.59
C ARG A 31 -9.74 -17.08 8.72
N VAL A 32 -8.51 -17.53 8.51
CA VAL A 32 -7.32 -16.66 8.50
C VAL A 32 -7.45 -15.56 7.45
N ILE A 33 -7.91 -15.90 6.22
CA ILE A 33 -8.14 -14.89 5.17
C ILE A 33 -9.15 -13.85 5.65
N LEU A 34 -10.29 -14.26 6.22
CA LEU A 34 -11.32 -13.32 6.66
C LEU A 34 -10.79 -12.39 7.76
N ASP A 35 -10.16 -12.97 8.79
CA ASP A 35 -9.65 -12.24 9.95
C ASP A 35 -8.53 -11.26 9.57
N LEU A 36 -7.68 -11.62 8.60
CA LEU A 36 -6.56 -10.79 8.16
C LEU A 36 -6.94 -9.80 7.06
N LYS A 37 -7.89 -10.13 6.18
CA LYS A 37 -8.35 -9.23 5.12
C LYS A 37 -9.00 -7.98 5.70
N ASP A 38 -9.72 -8.11 6.81
CA ASP A 38 -10.28 -6.97 7.55
C ASP A 38 -9.18 -6.07 8.13
N LYS A 39 -8.13 -6.67 8.70
CA LYS A 39 -6.96 -5.92 9.24
C LYS A 39 -6.13 -5.24 8.15
N ILE A 40 -5.96 -5.90 7.01
CA ILE A 40 -5.21 -5.38 5.85
C ILE A 40 -6.01 -4.27 5.16
N GLY A 41 -7.34 -4.39 5.06
CA GLY A 41 -8.21 -3.41 4.42
C GLY A 41 -8.40 -2.11 5.21
N ASN A 42 -8.19 -2.13 6.53
CA ASN A 42 -8.48 -1.00 7.41
C ASN A 42 -7.33 0.01 7.60
N GLY A 43 -6.21 -0.11 6.87
CA GLY A 43 -5.20 0.96 6.77
C GLY A 43 -3.73 0.56 6.95
N ASP A 44 -3.42 -0.70 7.24
CA ASP A 44 -2.05 -1.12 7.58
C ASP A 44 -1.21 -1.67 6.42
N ILE A 45 -1.76 -1.75 5.21
CA ILE A 45 -1.02 -2.22 4.02
C ILE A 45 0.28 -1.47 3.78
N THR A 46 0.37 -0.18 4.14
CA THR A 46 1.60 0.60 3.92
C THR A 46 2.75 0.24 4.86
N ASN A 47 2.49 -0.44 5.99
CA ASN A 47 3.52 -0.88 6.94
C ASN A 47 3.91 -2.35 6.76
N ILE A 48 3.06 -3.18 6.15
CA ILE A 48 3.32 -4.63 6.01
C ILE A 48 4.27 -4.92 4.84
N PHE A 49 4.32 -4.04 3.82
CA PHE A 49 5.33 -4.12 2.76
C PHE A 49 6.77 -3.84 3.23
N ASP A 50 6.96 -3.38 4.48
CA ASP A 50 8.29 -3.07 5.04
C ASP A 50 8.90 -4.26 5.82
N ILE A 51 8.12 -5.29 6.14
CA ILE A 51 8.55 -6.39 7.01
C ILE A 51 8.80 -7.68 6.20
N GLY A 52 9.92 -7.70 5.48
CA GLY A 52 10.57 -8.95 5.10
C GLY A 52 10.94 -9.06 3.63
N SER A 53 12.26 -9.03 3.40
CA SER A 53 13.03 -9.30 2.18
C SER A 53 13.17 -8.15 1.18
N ASP A 54 14.37 -7.56 1.10
CA ASP A 54 15.39 -7.81 0.06
C ASP A 54 14.94 -8.34 -1.32
N ILE A 55 13.72 -8.03 -1.74
CA ILE A 55 13.26 -8.18 -3.12
C ILE A 55 12.89 -6.78 -3.58
N VAL A 56 13.87 -6.12 -4.20
CA VAL A 56 13.68 -5.30 -5.40
C VAL A 56 12.33 -4.56 -5.46
N LEU A 57 12.01 -3.79 -4.42
CA LEU A 57 11.03 -2.72 -4.46
C LEU A 57 11.66 -1.36 -4.08
N ASN A 58 13.00 -1.33 -3.99
CA ASN A 58 13.81 -0.15 -4.36
C ASN A 58 13.76 0.14 -5.87
N ALA A 59 12.58 -0.04 -6.45
CA ALA A 59 12.22 0.45 -7.76
C ALA A 59 10.68 0.65 -7.80
N VAL A 60 10.13 1.46 -6.88
CA VAL A 60 9.41 2.60 -7.46
C VAL A 60 10.47 3.24 -8.34
N PRO A 61 10.31 3.31 -9.68
CA PRO A 61 11.32 3.97 -10.48
C PRO A 61 11.62 5.28 -9.76
N ALA A 62 12.88 5.50 -9.40
CA ALA A 62 13.32 6.80 -8.92
C ALA A 62 12.88 7.77 -10.03
N GLY A 63 11.72 8.42 -9.84
CA GLY A 63 10.98 9.03 -10.94
C GLY A 63 9.44 8.91 -10.93
N ASP A 64 8.75 8.14 -10.09
CA ASP A 64 7.28 8.34 -9.97
C ASP A 64 7.00 9.56 -9.10
N GLU A 65 6.68 10.67 -9.77
CA GLU A 65 6.48 11.96 -9.14
C GLU A 65 5.38 11.91 -8.06
N ARG A 66 4.46 10.94 -8.15
CA ARG A 66 3.41 10.70 -7.15
C ARG A 66 3.98 10.20 -5.84
N SER A 67 4.93 9.26 -5.87
CA SER A 67 5.50 8.68 -4.65
C SER A 67 6.28 9.74 -3.89
N GLU A 68 7.10 10.52 -4.61
CA GLU A 68 7.87 11.62 -4.03
C GLU A 68 6.96 12.71 -3.45
N ALA A 69 5.86 13.05 -4.14
CA ALA A 69 4.87 13.98 -3.62
C ALA A 69 4.16 13.47 -2.35
N VAL A 70 3.81 12.18 -2.29
CA VAL A 70 3.17 11.57 -1.11
C VAL A 70 4.12 11.60 0.09
N GLU A 71 5.38 11.23 -0.11
CA GLU A 71 6.39 11.25 0.96
C GLU A 71 6.63 12.66 1.50
N ALA A 72 6.75 13.64 0.61
CA ALA A 72 6.90 15.03 1.01
C ALA A 72 5.70 15.54 1.82
N LEU A 73 4.47 15.19 1.44
CA LEU A 73 3.27 15.55 2.21
C LEU A 73 3.26 14.89 3.60
N VAL A 74 3.68 13.64 3.70
CA VAL A 74 3.81 12.95 5.00
C VAL A 74 4.87 13.61 5.87
N SER A 75 6.01 14.02 5.30
CA SER A 75 7.05 14.77 6.02
C SER A 75 6.57 16.14 6.53
N LEU A 76 5.57 16.74 5.87
CA LEU A 76 4.91 17.97 6.31
C LEU A 76 3.89 17.75 7.44
N GLY A 77 3.62 16.49 7.82
CA GLY A 77 2.73 16.13 8.93
C GLY A 77 1.32 15.71 8.52
N TYR A 78 1.04 15.57 7.22
CA TYR A 78 -0.25 15.02 6.75
C TYR A 78 -0.27 13.50 6.87
N SER A 79 -1.45 12.92 7.11
CA SER A 79 -1.57 11.47 7.10
C SER A 79 -1.31 10.92 5.70
N ARG A 80 -0.74 9.71 5.61
CA ARG A 80 -0.48 9.06 4.32
C ARG A 80 -1.75 8.87 3.49
N SER A 81 -2.90 8.65 4.14
CA SER A 81 -4.21 8.54 3.47
C SER A 81 -4.64 9.86 2.82
N GLU A 82 -4.50 10.98 3.53
CA GLU A 82 -4.79 12.32 3.00
C GLU A 82 -3.85 12.66 1.84
N ALA A 83 -2.55 12.38 2.00
CA ALA A 83 -1.55 12.61 0.96
C ALA A 83 -1.87 11.83 -0.33
N LEU A 84 -2.17 10.53 -0.22
CA LEU A 84 -2.53 9.69 -1.37
C LEU A 84 -3.81 10.17 -2.05
N LYS A 85 -4.82 10.54 -1.27
CA LYS A 85 -6.10 11.03 -1.79
C LYS A 85 -5.94 12.37 -2.51
N ALA A 86 -5.12 13.26 -1.98
CA ALA A 86 -4.83 14.55 -2.61
C ALA A 86 -4.05 14.37 -3.91
N VAL A 87 -2.94 13.63 -3.87
CA VAL A 87 -2.08 13.38 -5.04
C VAL A 87 -2.86 12.67 -6.16
N SER A 88 -3.66 11.65 -5.85
CA SER A 88 -4.47 10.95 -6.86
C SER A 88 -5.53 11.83 -7.53
N ARG A 89 -6.04 12.88 -6.86
CA ARG A 89 -7.01 13.83 -7.42
C ARG A 89 -6.38 14.86 -8.35
N VAL A 90 -5.13 15.23 -8.08
CA VAL A 90 -4.44 16.29 -8.83
C VAL A 90 -3.43 15.76 -9.84
N TYR A 91 -3.13 14.46 -9.82
CA TYR A 91 -2.14 13.87 -10.69
C TYR A 91 -2.57 13.91 -12.16
N ILE A 92 -1.65 14.40 -12.98
CA ILE A 92 -1.73 14.39 -14.44
C ILE A 92 -0.39 13.87 -14.94
N GLU A 93 -0.43 12.96 -15.91
CA GLU A 93 0.76 12.37 -16.51
C GLU A 93 1.68 13.45 -17.09
N GLY A 94 2.98 13.39 -16.78
CA GLY A 94 3.98 14.39 -17.18
C GLY A 94 4.06 15.64 -16.28
N MET A 95 3.35 15.67 -15.15
CA MET A 95 3.49 16.74 -14.17
C MET A 95 4.73 16.52 -13.30
N ASN A 96 5.55 17.56 -13.11
CA ASN A 96 6.70 17.46 -12.21
C ASN A 96 6.27 17.42 -10.74
N VAL A 97 7.13 16.86 -9.88
CA VAL A 97 6.92 16.71 -8.43
C VAL A 97 6.51 18.03 -7.76
N GLN A 98 7.19 19.14 -8.08
CA GLN A 98 6.91 20.42 -7.43
C GLN A 98 5.51 20.96 -7.74
N LYS A 99 5.05 20.83 -9.00
CA LYS A 99 3.67 21.19 -9.37
C LYS A 99 2.67 20.25 -8.72
N LEU A 100 2.96 18.96 -8.68
CA LEU A 100 2.10 17.96 -8.06
C LEU A 100 1.93 18.20 -6.56
N LEU A 101 3.04 18.49 -5.86
CA LEU A 101 3.04 18.81 -4.43
C LEU A 101 2.23 20.09 -4.14
N SER A 102 2.46 21.14 -4.93
CA SER A 102 1.73 22.41 -4.80
C SER A 102 0.23 22.23 -5.03
N ALA A 103 -0.15 21.44 -6.03
CA ALA A 103 -1.56 21.15 -6.32
C ALA A 103 -2.19 20.28 -5.23
N ALA A 104 -1.48 19.27 -4.74
CA ALA A 104 -1.95 18.39 -3.68
C ALA A 104 -2.15 19.15 -2.34
N LEU A 105 -1.23 20.03 -1.96
CA LEU A 105 -1.39 20.89 -0.78
C LEU A 105 -2.64 21.79 -0.89
N LYS A 106 -2.88 22.34 -2.07
CA LYS A 106 -4.06 23.18 -2.33
C LYS A 106 -5.36 22.37 -2.25
N GLU A 107 -5.33 21.12 -2.67
CA GLU A 107 -6.46 20.20 -2.53
C GLU A 107 -6.72 19.83 -1.07
N ILE A 108 -5.67 19.58 -0.29
CA ILE A 108 -5.80 19.30 1.16
C ILE A 108 -6.37 20.51 1.90
N SER A 109 -5.97 21.74 1.56
CA SER A 109 -6.50 22.95 2.20
C SER A 109 -7.97 23.29 1.87
N LYS A 110 -8.54 22.64 0.85
CA LYS A 110 -9.96 22.81 0.47
C LYS A 110 -10.89 21.81 1.15
N LEU A 111 -10.33 20.76 1.75
CA LEU A 111 -11.04 19.77 2.57
C LEU A 111 -11.22 20.31 3.99
#